data_AF-A0AAW8FL14-F1
#
_entry.id   AF-A0AAW8FL14-F1
#
_cell.length_a   1.000
_cell.length_b   1.000
_cell.length_c   1.000
_cell.angle_alpha   90.00
_cell.angle_beta   90.00
_cell.angle_gamma   90.00
#
_symmetry.space_group_name_H-M   'P 1'
#
loop_
_entity.id
_entity.type
_entity.pdbx_description
1 polymer ?
#
loop_
_entity_poly.entity_id
_entity_poly.type
_entity_poly.pdbx_seq_one_letter_code
_entity_poly.pdbx_strand_id
1 'polypeptide(L)'
;MPEDVCPVCGKPLAARVGRTGRGSVYCSAACRQKAYRERRQPAGLTVQGLIDDIGRQAGRLVPQPADALYSTVAELSASVAQLRRVARTARDTTQDSGDSVTPAPVTELAETDFAALTEQYRREIQVHCYRMTGSYDEAEDLVQETFLRAWRARGGFQGRASARTWLYRIATNTCLDLLRRTARRPQRYEPVPGMNHGAGEPPARVTWLQPYPDEELPVAEGELPETSAVSRETLELVLLAAIQHLPARQRAAFILRDALGLTAAETAEALEMSVASVNSALQRARPTLRAHLPRERADWRPVAPTGAQQAVLERYMAAVERLDLDAMAALLAEDVVLTMPPNPFWFTGRDALVDFVRVSLDPASPAFLGHWRSLPTRANGQLAVGNYVRRPGTSVYRAQVLDVLRFDTAGPGDRIVEITSFEPHLFPAFGLPLRL
;
A
#
# COMPACT_ATOMS: atom_id res chain seq x y z
N MET A 1 3.51 51.79 -2.82
CA MET A 1 3.94 50.58 -2.09
C MET A 1 2.70 50.02 -1.43
N PRO A 2 2.03 49.01 -2.01
CA PRO A 2 0.85 48.44 -1.39
C PRO A 2 1.27 47.60 -0.17
N GLU A 3 0.57 47.78 0.94
CA GLU A 3 0.90 47.19 2.24
C GLU A 3 0.83 45.66 2.21
N ASP A 4 1.85 44.97 2.74
CA ASP A 4 1.92 43.52 2.88
C ASP A 4 0.90 43.03 3.93
N VAL A 5 -0.38 42.92 3.56
CA VAL A 5 -1.46 42.48 4.46
C VAL A 5 -2.14 41.18 3.99
N CYS A 6 -2.57 40.36 4.93
CA CYS A 6 -3.24 39.08 4.67
C CYS A 6 -4.66 39.28 4.11
N PRO A 7 -5.04 38.64 2.99
CA PRO A 7 -6.33 38.87 2.32
C PRO A 7 -7.54 38.29 3.06
N VAL A 8 -7.33 37.52 4.14
CA VAL A 8 -8.40 36.89 4.93
C VAL A 8 -8.67 37.62 6.24
N CYS A 9 -7.61 38.22 6.82
CA CYS A 9 -7.61 38.74 8.18
C CYS A 9 -7.23 40.24 8.26
N GLY A 10 -6.71 40.82 7.18
CA GLY A 10 -6.21 42.20 7.11
C GLY A 10 -4.93 42.47 7.92
N LYS A 11 -4.38 41.49 8.65
CA LYS A 11 -3.17 41.70 9.47
C LYS A 11 -1.91 41.84 8.59
N PRO A 12 -0.95 42.68 9.01
CA PRO A 12 0.34 42.79 8.33
C PRO A 12 1.09 41.45 8.37
N LEU A 13 1.65 41.08 7.22
CA LEU A 13 2.54 39.94 7.05
C LEU A 13 3.93 40.37 7.54
N ALA A 14 4.58 39.55 8.36
CA ALA A 14 5.85 39.91 8.99
C ALA A 14 6.92 40.28 7.93
N ALA A 15 7.54 41.46 8.10
CA ALA A 15 8.63 41.92 7.24
C ALA A 15 9.84 40.99 7.33
N ARG A 16 10.41 40.64 6.17
CA ARG A 16 11.56 39.74 6.07
C ARG A 16 12.83 40.46 6.54
N VAL A 17 13.41 40.03 7.66
CA VAL A 17 14.84 40.25 7.91
C VAL A 17 15.53 38.89 7.82
N GLY A 18 16.29 38.67 6.74
CA GLY A 18 17.29 37.60 6.66
C GLY A 18 16.92 36.23 6.06
N ARG A 19 15.81 36.07 5.31
CA ARG A 19 15.51 34.80 4.61
C ARG A 19 15.04 35.00 3.16
N THR A 20 15.74 34.37 2.20
CA THR A 20 15.42 34.36 0.76
C THR A 20 14.50 33.18 0.41
N GLY A 21 13.18 33.36 0.52
CA GLY A 21 12.15 32.40 0.09
C GLY A 21 10.80 33.10 -0.14
N ARG A 22 9.92 32.57 -1.01
CA ARG A 22 8.59 33.18 -1.32
C ARG A 22 7.79 33.45 -0.03
N GLY A 23 7.21 34.65 0.08
CA GLY A 23 6.62 35.18 1.31
C GLY A 23 5.30 34.48 1.64
N SER A 24 4.95 34.40 2.93
CA SER A 24 3.65 33.88 3.33
C SER A 24 2.56 34.83 2.86
N VAL A 25 1.61 34.35 2.05
CA VAL A 25 0.43 35.11 1.60
C VAL A 25 -0.60 35.27 2.74
N TYR A 26 -0.50 34.49 3.81
CA TYR A 26 -1.46 34.48 4.92
C TYR A 26 -0.79 34.70 6.28
N CYS A 27 -1.47 35.42 7.17
CA CYS A 27 -0.99 35.78 8.52
C CYS A 27 -0.85 34.58 9.47
N SER A 28 -1.50 33.43 9.17
CA SER A 28 -1.48 32.21 9.99
C SER A 28 -2.01 30.99 9.22
N ALA A 29 -1.76 29.78 9.76
CA ALA A 29 -2.36 28.53 9.25
C ALA A 29 -3.90 28.58 9.27
N ALA A 30 -4.49 29.20 10.29
CA ALA A 30 -5.94 29.38 10.40
C ALA A 30 -6.52 30.22 9.25
N CYS A 31 -5.83 31.30 8.86
CA CYS A 31 -6.27 32.15 7.74
C CYS A 31 -6.11 31.44 6.38
N ARG A 32 -5.06 30.63 6.21
CA ARG A 32 -4.89 29.78 5.02
C ARG A 32 -6.04 28.76 4.90
N GLN A 33 -6.43 28.16 6.02
CA GLN A 33 -7.49 27.15 6.08
C GLN A 33 -8.89 27.75 5.94
N LYS A 34 -9.09 29.03 6.28
CA LYS A 34 -10.32 29.78 6.01
C LYS A 34 -10.44 30.16 4.52
N ALA A 35 -9.39 30.71 3.91
CA ALA A 35 -9.35 30.96 2.46
C ALA A 35 -9.61 29.68 1.64
N TYR A 36 -9.09 28.54 2.09
CA TYR A 36 -9.31 27.25 1.42
C TYR A 36 -10.76 26.75 1.53
N ARG A 37 -11.43 27.01 2.67
CA ARG A 37 -12.85 26.67 2.89
C ARG A 37 -13.80 27.53 2.07
N GLU A 38 -13.43 28.77 1.79
CA GLU A 38 -14.30 29.76 1.12
C GLU A 38 -14.11 29.81 -0.40
N ARG A 39 -13.26 28.95 -0.99
CA ARG A 39 -13.18 28.78 -2.45
C ARG A 39 -14.48 28.16 -2.98
N ARG A 40 -15.36 28.99 -3.56
CA ARG A 40 -16.60 28.52 -4.18
C ARG A 40 -16.35 27.78 -5.50
N GLN A 41 -17.14 26.70 -5.68
CA GLN A 41 -17.39 25.97 -6.93
C GLN A 41 -17.95 26.90 -8.04
N PRO A 42 -17.87 26.50 -9.32
CA PRO A 42 -18.46 27.26 -10.42
C PRO A 42 -19.97 27.43 -10.23
N ALA A 43 -20.48 28.64 -10.43
CA ALA A 43 -21.91 28.91 -10.39
C ALA A 43 -22.59 28.36 -11.66
N GLY A 44 -23.73 27.67 -11.53
CA GLY A 44 -24.65 27.45 -12.64
C GLY A 44 -25.49 26.18 -12.64
N LEU A 45 -25.14 25.14 -11.87
CA LEU A 45 -25.95 23.90 -11.81
C LEU A 45 -26.76 23.85 -10.52
N THR A 46 -28.05 23.54 -10.63
CA THR A 46 -28.88 23.23 -9.46
C THR A 46 -28.41 21.91 -8.85
N VAL A 47 -28.61 21.73 -7.54
CA VAL A 47 -28.26 20.47 -6.84
C VAL A 47 -28.94 19.28 -7.50
N GLN A 48 -30.19 19.45 -7.93
CA GLN A 48 -30.92 18.43 -8.68
C GLN A 48 -30.29 18.17 -10.06
N GLY A 49 -29.86 19.22 -10.77
CA GLY A 49 -29.17 19.06 -12.06
C GLY A 49 -27.84 18.31 -11.96
N LEU A 50 -27.12 18.45 -10.85
CA LEU A 50 -25.90 17.69 -10.57
C LEU A 50 -26.21 16.22 -10.20
N ILE A 51 -27.26 15.98 -9.41
CA ILE A 51 -27.73 14.64 -9.04
C ILE A 51 -28.23 13.86 -10.27
N ASP A 52 -29.00 14.52 -11.14
CA ASP A 52 -29.56 13.92 -12.34
C ASP A 52 -28.46 13.61 -13.37
N ASP A 53 -27.42 14.45 -13.47
CA ASP A 53 -26.30 14.21 -14.38
C ASP A 53 -25.41 13.05 -13.92
N ILE A 54 -25.11 12.99 -12.62
CA ILE A 54 -24.41 11.86 -12.00
C ILE A 54 -25.24 10.57 -12.13
N GLY A 55 -26.56 10.65 -11.92
CA GLY A 55 -27.48 9.52 -12.08
C GLY A 55 -27.52 8.98 -13.51
N ARG A 56 -27.54 9.85 -14.52
CA ARG A 56 -27.49 9.47 -15.94
C ARG A 56 -26.14 8.87 -16.34
N GLN A 57 -25.04 9.43 -15.85
CA GLN A 57 -23.70 8.89 -16.11
C GLN A 57 -23.50 7.53 -15.43
N ALA A 58 -23.98 7.37 -14.19
CA ALA A 58 -23.95 6.11 -13.47
C ALA A 58 -24.82 5.03 -14.16
N GLY A 59 -26.01 5.37 -14.66
CA GLY A 59 -26.89 4.43 -15.35
C GLY A 59 -26.33 3.87 -16.66
N ARG A 60 -25.42 4.59 -17.33
CA ARG A 60 -24.72 4.13 -18.55
C ARG A 60 -23.55 3.18 -18.26
N LEU A 61 -23.13 3.10 -16.99
CA LEU A 61 -21.97 2.32 -16.54
C LEU A 61 -22.36 1.05 -15.78
N VAL A 62 -23.66 0.74 -15.66
CA VAL A 62 -24.16 -0.49 -15.03
C VAL A 62 -24.42 -1.54 -16.10
N PRO A 63 -23.54 -2.55 -16.29
CA PRO A 63 -23.97 -3.80 -16.89
C PRO A 63 -24.81 -4.57 -15.86
N GLN A 64 -26.03 -4.93 -16.24
CA GLN A 64 -26.84 -5.94 -15.55
C GLN A 64 -26.67 -7.30 -16.25
N PRO A 65 -26.79 -8.43 -15.52
CA PRO A 65 -27.37 -8.52 -14.19
C PRO A 65 -26.35 -8.78 -13.06
N ALA A 66 -26.58 -8.11 -11.93
CA ALA A 66 -25.78 -8.14 -10.71
C ALA A 66 -25.98 -9.42 -9.85
N ASP A 67 -26.92 -10.29 -10.19
CA ASP A 67 -27.31 -11.42 -9.34
C ASP A 67 -26.25 -12.52 -9.27
N ALA A 68 -25.56 -12.80 -10.39
CA ALA A 68 -24.44 -13.74 -10.42
C ALA A 68 -23.27 -13.25 -9.55
N LEU A 69 -23.08 -11.94 -9.44
CA LEU A 69 -21.96 -11.36 -8.68
C LEU A 69 -22.24 -11.35 -7.17
N TYR A 70 -23.51 -11.21 -6.78
CA TYR A 70 -23.93 -11.35 -5.38
C TYR A 70 -23.86 -12.79 -4.90
N SER A 71 -24.26 -13.77 -5.74
CA SER A 71 -24.12 -15.19 -5.39
C SER A 71 -22.65 -15.59 -5.27
N THR A 72 -21.78 -15.18 -6.19
CA THR A 72 -20.35 -15.49 -6.11
C THR A 72 -19.67 -14.88 -4.88
N VAL A 73 -20.01 -13.64 -4.49
CA VAL A 73 -19.45 -13.02 -3.26
C VAL A 73 -20.00 -13.67 -1.99
N ALA A 74 -21.26 -14.12 -1.99
CA ALA A 74 -21.86 -14.85 -0.89
C ALA A 74 -21.29 -16.28 -0.78
N GLU A 75 -21.14 -16.98 -1.88
CA GLU A 75 -20.51 -18.31 -2.00
C GLU A 75 -19.05 -18.27 -1.59
N LEU A 76 -18.32 -17.23 -1.97
CA LEU A 76 -16.92 -17.05 -1.56
C LEU A 76 -16.82 -16.72 -0.06
N SER A 77 -17.71 -15.87 0.46
CA SER A 77 -17.80 -15.60 1.91
C SER A 77 -18.15 -16.86 2.69
N ALA A 78 -19.03 -17.71 2.15
CA ALA A 78 -19.44 -18.98 2.75
C ALA A 78 -18.33 -20.03 2.68
N SER A 79 -17.64 -20.15 1.54
CA SER A 79 -16.52 -21.07 1.32
C SER A 79 -15.32 -20.70 2.20
N VAL A 80 -14.98 -19.42 2.29
CA VAL A 80 -13.95 -18.92 3.22
C VAL A 80 -14.37 -19.12 4.68
N ALA A 81 -15.64 -18.90 5.03
CA ALA A 81 -16.14 -19.19 6.37
C ALA A 81 -16.16 -20.70 6.70
N GLN A 82 -16.34 -21.57 5.71
CA GLN A 82 -16.31 -23.02 5.84
C GLN A 82 -14.87 -23.53 5.98
N LEU A 83 -13.94 -23.07 5.13
CA LEU A 83 -12.51 -23.36 5.25
C LEU A 83 -11.95 -22.87 6.59
N ARG A 84 -12.37 -21.68 7.05
CA ARG A 84 -12.04 -21.18 8.41
C ARG A 84 -12.65 -22.02 9.53
N ARG A 85 -13.83 -22.62 9.34
CA ARG A 85 -14.41 -23.55 10.31
C ARG A 85 -13.64 -24.85 10.35
N VAL A 86 -13.32 -25.44 9.20
CA VAL A 86 -12.51 -26.66 9.09
C VAL A 86 -11.12 -26.46 9.68
N ALA A 87 -10.45 -25.34 9.39
CA ALA A 87 -9.15 -24.99 9.96
C ALA A 87 -9.22 -24.74 11.48
N ARG A 88 -10.34 -24.19 11.99
CA ARG A 88 -10.54 -24.00 13.43
C ARG A 88 -10.81 -25.33 14.13
N THR A 89 -11.65 -26.18 13.55
CA THR A 89 -11.87 -27.54 14.06
C THR A 89 -10.57 -28.33 14.07
N ALA A 90 -9.76 -28.26 13.01
CA ALA A 90 -8.43 -28.91 12.98
C ALA A 90 -7.44 -28.35 14.02
N ARG A 91 -7.52 -27.06 14.36
CA ARG A 91 -6.75 -26.45 15.46
C ARG A 91 -7.26 -26.87 16.83
N ASP A 92 -8.57 -26.97 17.02
CA ASP A 92 -9.17 -27.47 18.27
C ASP A 92 -8.88 -28.97 18.47
N THR A 93 -8.92 -29.80 17.42
CA THR A 93 -8.57 -31.24 17.51
C THR A 93 -7.07 -31.47 17.77
N THR A 94 -6.19 -30.53 17.38
CA THR A 94 -4.75 -30.60 17.71
C THR A 94 -4.44 -30.05 19.09
N GLN A 95 -5.29 -29.18 19.66
CA GLN A 95 -5.21 -28.76 21.07
C GLN A 95 -5.78 -29.78 22.06
N ASP A 96 -6.71 -30.65 21.65
CA ASP A 96 -7.37 -31.65 22.51
C ASP A 96 -6.52 -32.90 22.80
N SER A 97 -5.26 -32.93 22.35
CA SER A 97 -4.29 -34.02 22.62
C SER A 97 -3.09 -33.60 23.48
N GLY A 98 -3.09 -32.38 24.01
CA GLY A 98 -2.13 -31.92 25.01
C GLY A 98 -2.80 -31.78 26.38
N ASP A 99 -2.29 -32.52 27.37
CA ASP A 99 -2.71 -32.46 28.78
C ASP A 99 -3.08 -31.04 29.25
N SER A 100 -4.28 -30.92 29.83
CA SER A 100 -4.76 -29.70 30.47
C SER A 100 -3.89 -29.36 31.69
N VAL A 101 -2.78 -28.66 31.47
CA VAL A 101 -2.10 -27.93 32.53
C VAL A 101 -2.80 -26.58 32.63
N THR A 102 -3.65 -26.43 33.64
CA THR A 102 -4.17 -25.13 34.05
C THR A 102 -2.96 -24.26 34.42
N PRO A 103 -2.66 -23.16 33.71
CA PRO A 103 -1.59 -22.28 34.17
C PRO A 103 -2.09 -21.59 35.44
N ALA A 104 -1.27 -21.64 36.49
CA ALA A 104 -1.42 -20.71 37.60
C ALA A 104 -1.50 -19.27 37.04
N PRO A 105 -2.24 -18.35 37.69
CA PRO A 105 -2.32 -16.97 37.21
C PRO A 105 -0.90 -16.40 37.13
N VAL A 106 -0.40 -16.23 35.90
CA VAL A 106 0.92 -15.63 35.67
C VAL A 106 0.76 -14.15 35.93
N THR A 107 1.15 -13.71 37.13
CA THR A 107 0.92 -12.35 37.61
C THR A 107 1.87 -11.32 37.01
N GLU A 108 2.90 -11.69 36.25
CA GLU A 108 3.78 -10.76 35.55
C GLU A 108 4.44 -11.47 34.36
N LEU A 109 4.35 -10.90 33.16
CA LEU A 109 5.21 -11.30 32.03
C LEU A 109 6.64 -10.87 32.35
N ALA A 110 7.50 -11.83 32.69
CA ALA A 110 8.91 -11.59 32.96
C ALA A 110 9.63 -11.00 31.73
N GLU A 111 10.76 -10.32 31.96
CA GLU A 111 11.50 -9.61 30.91
C GLU A 111 11.93 -10.52 29.74
N THR A 112 12.48 -11.68 30.07
CA THR A 112 12.96 -12.66 29.10
C THR A 112 11.82 -13.28 28.28
N ASP A 113 10.68 -13.55 28.94
CA ASP A 113 9.49 -14.12 28.28
C ASP A 113 8.84 -13.10 27.34
N PHE A 114 8.83 -11.83 27.72
CA PHE A 114 8.34 -10.75 26.87
C PHE A 114 9.23 -10.54 25.64
N ALA A 115 10.56 -10.56 25.81
CA ALA A 115 11.48 -10.44 24.68
C ALA A 115 11.26 -11.55 23.65
N ALA A 116 11.20 -12.81 24.09
CA ALA A 116 10.90 -13.97 23.24
C ALA A 116 9.55 -13.84 22.54
N LEU A 117 8.50 -13.44 23.28
CA LEU A 117 7.16 -13.21 22.74
C LEU A 117 7.14 -12.13 21.65
N THR A 118 7.78 -10.98 21.89
CA THR A 118 7.80 -9.89 20.90
C THR A 118 8.58 -10.25 19.65
N GLU A 119 9.69 -10.98 19.79
CA GLU A 119 10.46 -11.41 18.63
C GLU A 119 9.67 -12.43 17.80
N GLN A 120 8.97 -13.36 18.44
CA GLN A 120 8.08 -14.31 17.78
C GLN A 120 7.03 -13.60 16.91
N TYR A 121 6.45 -12.49 17.39
CA TYR A 121 5.39 -11.78 16.68
C TYR A 121 5.85 -10.55 15.89
N ARG A 122 7.15 -10.22 15.85
CA ARG A 122 7.68 -9.02 15.21
C ARG A 122 7.22 -8.86 13.77
N ARG A 123 7.48 -9.86 12.93
CA ARG A 123 7.13 -9.83 11.49
C ARG A 123 5.62 -9.72 11.27
N GLU A 124 4.84 -10.44 12.08
CA GLU A 124 3.37 -10.42 12.02
C GLU A 124 2.79 -9.03 12.35
N ILE A 125 3.36 -8.36 13.36
CA ILE A 125 2.96 -7.02 13.77
C ILE A 125 3.45 -5.97 12.76
N GLN A 126 4.65 -6.13 12.20
CA GLN A 126 5.18 -5.26 11.14
C GLN A 126 4.29 -5.28 9.91
N VAL A 127 3.95 -6.47 9.40
CA VAL A 127 3.01 -6.64 8.28
C VAL A 127 1.65 -5.99 8.57
N HIS A 128 1.16 -6.08 9.81
CA HIS A 128 -0.08 -5.43 10.22
C HIS A 128 0.01 -3.91 10.18
N CYS A 129 1.07 -3.35 10.77
CA CYS A 129 1.34 -1.91 10.73
C CYS A 129 1.51 -1.42 9.29
N TYR A 130 2.16 -2.20 8.43
CA TYR A 130 2.31 -1.92 7.01
C TYR A 130 0.96 -1.91 6.28
N ARG A 131 0.08 -2.91 6.47
CA ARG A 131 -1.28 -2.89 5.90
C ARG A 131 -2.09 -1.68 6.38
N MET A 132 -1.89 -1.29 7.65
CA MET A 132 -2.56 -0.12 8.22
C MET A 132 -2.08 1.20 7.62
N THR A 133 -0.80 1.36 7.26
CA THR A 133 -0.21 2.65 6.88
C THR A 133 0.12 2.80 5.40
N GLY A 134 0.44 1.68 4.74
CA GLY A 134 1.04 1.62 3.41
C GLY A 134 2.52 1.99 3.37
N SER A 135 3.20 2.19 4.50
CA SER A 135 4.61 2.60 4.56
C SER A 135 5.42 1.58 5.33
N TYR A 136 6.53 1.13 4.73
CA TYR A 136 7.51 0.26 5.38
C TYR A 136 8.19 1.00 6.54
N ASP A 137 8.63 2.23 6.30
CA ASP A 137 9.29 3.04 7.33
C ASP A 137 8.37 3.30 8.54
N GLU A 138 7.11 3.68 8.29
CA GLU A 138 6.15 3.85 9.40
C GLU A 138 5.82 2.52 10.08
N ALA A 139 5.81 1.40 9.36
CA ALA A 139 5.56 0.10 9.96
C ALA A 139 6.65 -0.28 10.95
N GLU A 140 7.92 -0.05 10.60
CA GLU A 140 9.08 -0.26 11.49
C GLU A 140 8.96 0.57 12.78
N ASP A 141 8.69 1.87 12.65
CA ASP A 141 8.51 2.75 13.79
C ASP A 141 7.34 2.31 14.68
N LEU A 142 6.23 1.90 14.06
CA LEU A 142 5.02 1.46 14.75
C LEU A 142 5.22 0.12 15.48
N VAL A 143 6.03 -0.80 14.95
CA VAL A 143 6.40 -2.03 15.66
C VAL A 143 7.13 -1.70 16.95
N GLN A 144 8.13 -0.80 16.88
CA GLN A 144 8.89 -0.38 18.05
C GLN A 144 7.98 0.27 19.10
N GLU A 145 7.14 1.23 18.69
CA GLU A 145 6.19 1.88 19.59
C GLU A 145 5.17 0.88 20.17
N THR A 146 4.72 -0.10 19.38
CA THR A 146 3.82 -1.17 19.84
C THR A 146 4.47 -1.97 20.96
N PHE A 147 5.71 -2.41 20.79
CA PHE A 147 6.41 -3.20 21.80
C PHE A 147 6.76 -2.39 23.05
N LEU A 148 7.09 -1.10 22.90
CA LEU A 148 7.27 -0.21 24.05
C LEU A 148 5.96 -0.02 24.85
N ARG A 149 4.82 0.12 24.17
CA ARG A 149 3.50 0.18 24.84
C ARG A 149 3.13 -1.14 25.49
N ALA A 150 3.36 -2.26 24.81
CA ALA A 150 3.11 -3.59 25.34
C ALA A 150 3.98 -3.85 26.59
N TRP A 151 5.26 -3.48 26.55
CA TRP A 151 6.17 -3.58 27.70
C TRP A 151 5.62 -2.82 28.91
N ARG A 152 5.19 -1.57 28.72
CA ARG A 152 4.61 -0.75 29.80
C ARG A 152 3.29 -1.33 30.33
N ALA A 153 2.51 -1.98 29.48
CA ALA A 153 1.20 -2.55 29.82
C ALA A 153 1.26 -4.00 30.35
N ARG A 154 2.44 -4.64 30.35
CA ARG A 154 2.59 -6.09 30.60
C ARG A 154 2.09 -6.55 31.97
N GLY A 155 2.27 -5.73 33.02
CA GLY A 155 1.80 -6.05 34.38
C GLY A 155 0.28 -6.07 34.53
N GLY A 156 -0.45 -5.49 33.57
CA GLY A 156 -1.91 -5.52 33.51
C GLY A 156 -2.47 -6.62 32.59
N PHE A 157 -1.64 -7.44 31.97
CA PHE A 157 -2.09 -8.49 31.06
C PHE A 157 -2.59 -9.69 31.85
N GLN A 158 -3.91 -9.88 31.90
CA GLN A 158 -4.56 -10.92 32.71
C GLN A 158 -4.84 -12.23 31.93
N GLY A 159 -4.22 -12.43 30.76
CA GLY A 159 -4.39 -13.68 29.98
C GLY A 159 -5.80 -13.95 29.42
N ARG A 160 -6.74 -12.99 29.52
CA ARG A 160 -8.12 -13.17 29.03
C ARG A 160 -8.24 -13.27 27.51
N ALA A 161 -7.23 -12.76 26.80
CA ALA A 161 -7.06 -12.90 25.36
C ALA A 161 -5.67 -13.48 25.09
N SER A 162 -5.47 -14.13 23.94
CA SER A 162 -4.13 -14.60 23.55
C SER A 162 -3.14 -13.43 23.49
N ALA A 163 -1.87 -13.71 23.79
CA ALA A 163 -0.81 -12.70 23.70
C ALA A 163 -0.72 -12.08 22.29
N ARG A 164 -0.95 -12.89 21.25
CA ARG A 164 -1.09 -12.45 19.86
C ARG A 164 -2.20 -11.40 19.71
N THR A 165 -3.43 -11.73 20.12
CA THR A 165 -4.59 -10.81 20.04
C THR A 165 -4.33 -9.51 20.81
N TRP A 166 -3.67 -9.61 21.97
CA TRP A 166 -3.31 -8.45 22.77
C TRP A 166 -2.31 -7.52 22.06
N LEU A 167 -1.25 -8.07 21.45
CA LEU A 167 -0.29 -7.29 20.64
C LEU A 167 -0.95 -6.63 19.43
N TYR A 168 -1.81 -7.36 18.71
CA TYR A 168 -2.56 -6.81 17.58
C TYR A 168 -3.48 -5.66 17.95
N ARG A 169 -4.11 -5.70 19.12
CA ARG A 169 -4.92 -4.60 19.65
C ARG A 169 -4.05 -3.35 19.89
N ILE A 170 -2.89 -3.51 20.54
CA ILE A 170 -1.96 -2.40 20.80
C ILE A 170 -1.45 -1.83 19.47
N ALA A 171 -1.03 -2.69 18.53
CA ALA A 171 -0.55 -2.28 17.21
C ALA A 171 -1.62 -1.50 16.43
N THR A 172 -2.84 -2.03 16.40
CA THR A 172 -3.98 -1.39 15.70
C THR A 172 -4.27 -0.01 16.27
N ASN A 173 -4.33 0.13 17.60
CA ASN A 173 -4.56 1.42 18.24
C ASN A 173 -3.42 2.40 17.98
N THR A 174 -2.17 1.94 18.00
CA THR A 174 -1.00 2.75 17.68
C THR A 174 -1.04 3.25 16.22
N CYS A 175 -1.43 2.39 15.27
CA CYS A 175 -1.65 2.79 13.88
C CYS A 175 -2.79 3.81 13.75
N LEU A 176 -3.92 3.60 14.44
CA LEU A 176 -5.05 4.52 14.42
C LEU A 176 -4.69 5.88 15.02
N ASP A 177 -3.84 5.92 16.06
CA ASP A 177 -3.31 7.16 16.64
C ASP A 177 -2.51 7.95 15.61
N LEU A 178 -1.60 7.28 14.90
CA LEU A 178 -0.82 7.88 13.81
C LEU A 178 -1.73 8.42 12.71
N LEU A 179 -2.64 7.58 12.20
CA LEU A 179 -3.53 7.95 11.09
C LEU A 179 -4.48 9.10 11.44
N ARG A 180 -4.88 9.24 12.72
CA ARG A 180 -5.66 10.40 13.20
C ARG A 180 -4.85 11.70 13.16
N ARG A 181 -3.54 11.63 13.41
CA ARG A 181 -2.63 12.79 13.41
C ARG A 181 -2.19 13.19 12.01
N THR A 182 -1.96 12.20 11.15
CA THR A 182 -1.28 12.39 9.85
C THR A 182 -2.24 12.68 8.70
N ALA A 183 -3.56 12.53 8.89
CA ALA A 183 -4.66 12.82 7.94
C ALA A 183 -4.22 12.97 6.46
N ARG A 184 -3.68 11.89 5.89
CA ARG A 184 -3.19 11.88 4.51
C ARG A 184 -4.38 11.95 3.56
N ARG A 185 -4.37 12.94 2.67
CA ARG A 185 -5.27 12.96 1.53
C ARG A 185 -4.53 12.35 0.35
N PRO A 186 -5.08 11.33 -0.34
CA PRO A 186 -4.56 10.87 -1.62
C PRO A 186 -4.25 12.09 -2.49
N GLN A 187 -2.98 12.29 -2.81
CA GLN A 187 -2.62 13.30 -3.80
C GLN A 187 -3.13 12.81 -5.14
N ARG A 188 -3.68 13.71 -5.94
CA ARG A 188 -3.91 13.39 -7.34
C ARG A 188 -2.53 13.32 -8.00
N TYR A 189 -2.32 12.29 -8.79
CA TYR A 189 -1.18 12.28 -9.69
C TYR A 189 -1.27 13.54 -10.58
N GLU A 190 -0.13 14.21 -10.78
CA GLU A 190 -0.01 15.41 -11.63
C GLU A 190 0.93 15.12 -12.81
N PRO A 191 0.61 15.60 -14.03
CA PRO A 191 1.49 15.42 -15.17
C PRO A 191 2.78 16.22 -14.95
N VAL A 192 3.91 15.65 -15.38
CA VAL A 192 5.20 16.33 -15.40
C VAL A 192 5.19 17.36 -16.53
N PRO A 193 5.40 18.65 -16.26
CA PRO A 193 5.39 19.68 -17.30
C PRO A 193 6.38 19.36 -18.43
N GLY A 194 5.89 19.38 -19.67
CA GLY A 194 6.71 19.17 -20.86
C GLY A 194 6.99 17.71 -21.23
N MET A 195 6.37 16.74 -20.53
CA MET A 195 6.45 15.32 -20.89
C MET A 195 5.11 14.80 -21.42
N ASN A 196 5.18 13.80 -22.31
CA ASN A 196 4.01 13.06 -22.77
C ASN A 196 3.63 12.01 -21.72
N HIS A 197 2.43 12.11 -21.14
CA HIS A 197 1.91 11.16 -20.14
C HIS A 197 0.97 10.10 -20.74
N GLY A 198 0.77 10.15 -22.05
CA GLY A 198 -0.21 9.35 -22.77
C GLY A 198 -1.64 9.81 -22.55
N ALA A 199 -2.59 9.05 -23.11
CA ALA A 199 -4.01 9.41 -23.15
C ALA A 199 -4.82 8.90 -21.94
N GLY A 200 -4.21 8.11 -21.05
CA GLY A 200 -4.89 7.49 -19.91
C GLY A 200 -4.91 8.37 -18.66
N GLU A 201 -6.04 8.35 -17.96
CA GLU A 201 -6.17 8.93 -16.62
C GLU A 201 -5.22 8.22 -15.62
N PRO A 202 -4.72 8.93 -14.59
CA PRO A 202 -3.90 8.29 -13.57
C PRO A 202 -4.70 7.23 -12.81
N PRO A 203 -4.07 6.11 -12.43
CA PRO A 203 -4.75 5.12 -11.62
C PRO A 203 -5.10 5.72 -10.25
N ALA A 204 -6.20 5.28 -9.66
CA ALA A 204 -6.59 5.66 -8.29
C ALA A 204 -5.64 4.99 -7.28
N ARG A 205 -4.43 5.54 -7.13
CA ARG A 205 -3.38 5.01 -6.27
C ARG A 205 -3.00 5.95 -5.15
N VAL A 206 -2.39 5.35 -4.15
CA VAL A 206 -1.94 6.01 -2.94
C VAL A 206 -0.46 6.33 -3.07
N THR A 207 -0.15 7.62 -3.13
CA THR A 207 1.22 8.09 -3.43
C THR A 207 2.21 7.78 -2.31
N TRP A 208 1.79 7.57 -1.07
CA TRP A 208 2.71 7.22 0.02
C TRP A 208 2.92 5.70 0.18
N LEU A 209 2.42 4.88 -0.75
CA LEU A 209 2.66 3.44 -0.70
C LEU A 209 4.17 3.19 -0.88
N GLN A 210 4.72 2.32 -0.04
CA GLN A 210 6.10 1.84 -0.15
C GLN A 210 6.08 0.31 -0.39
N PRO A 211 7.10 -0.25 -1.04
CA PRO A 211 7.20 -1.69 -1.25
C PRO A 211 7.63 -2.38 0.05
N TYR A 212 7.25 -3.64 0.21
CA TYR A 212 7.60 -4.49 1.35
C TYR A 212 8.41 -5.71 0.87
N PRO A 213 9.56 -6.02 1.49
CA PRO A 213 10.42 -7.14 1.08
C PRO A 213 9.78 -8.50 1.39
N ASP A 214 9.74 -9.39 0.40
CA ASP A 214 9.14 -10.73 0.55
C ASP A 214 9.84 -11.58 1.62
N GLU A 215 11.14 -11.37 1.85
CA GLU A 215 11.95 -12.12 2.82
C GLU A 215 11.57 -11.84 4.28
N GLU A 216 10.98 -10.67 4.54
CA GLU A 216 10.48 -10.28 5.86
C GLU A 216 9.03 -10.71 6.08
N LEU A 217 8.38 -11.34 5.09
CA LEU A 217 7.06 -11.90 5.29
C LEU A 217 7.11 -13.00 6.36
N PRO A 218 6.07 -13.09 7.22
CA PRO A 218 5.95 -14.19 8.15
C PRO A 218 5.93 -15.52 7.38
N VAL A 219 6.93 -16.36 7.62
CA VAL A 219 6.93 -17.75 7.17
C VAL A 219 6.41 -18.57 8.34
N ALA A 220 5.10 -18.85 8.37
CA ALA A 220 4.56 -19.65 9.46
C ALA A 220 4.87 -21.13 9.19
N GLU A 221 5.79 -21.70 9.98
CA GLU A 221 5.96 -23.13 10.08
C GLU A 221 4.64 -23.77 10.54
N GLY A 222 4.09 -24.69 9.74
CA GLY A 222 2.85 -25.39 10.06
C GLY A 222 1.55 -24.66 9.67
N GLU A 223 1.59 -23.50 9.02
CA GLU A 223 0.39 -22.96 8.38
C GLU A 223 0.07 -23.70 7.08
N LEU A 224 -1.22 -24.00 6.88
CA LEU A 224 -1.71 -24.55 5.62
C LEU A 224 -1.36 -23.56 4.47
N PRO A 225 -0.95 -24.06 3.29
CA PRO A 225 -0.59 -23.22 2.14
C PRO A 225 -1.60 -22.13 1.82
N GLU A 226 -2.88 -22.39 2.05
CA GLU A 226 -4.00 -21.47 1.83
C GLU A 226 -3.96 -20.22 2.73
N THR A 227 -3.49 -20.33 3.98
CA THR A 227 -3.42 -19.19 4.92
C THR A 227 -2.26 -18.26 4.57
N SER A 228 -1.11 -18.84 4.22
CA SER A 228 0.03 -18.08 3.70
C SER A 228 -0.32 -17.37 2.38
N ALA A 229 -1.09 -18.02 1.50
CA ALA A 229 -1.57 -17.43 0.25
C ALA A 229 -2.50 -16.22 0.50
N VAL A 230 -3.43 -16.29 1.46
CA VAL A 230 -4.31 -15.15 1.81
C VAL A 230 -3.50 -13.98 2.38
N SER A 231 -2.50 -14.26 3.22
CA SER A 231 -1.62 -13.21 3.76
C SER A 231 -0.84 -12.49 2.67
N ARG A 232 -0.36 -13.23 1.66
CA ARG A 232 0.29 -12.66 0.47
C ARG A 232 -0.70 -11.91 -0.42
N GLU A 233 -1.92 -12.42 -0.62
CA GLU A 233 -3.01 -11.74 -1.36
C GLU A 233 -3.28 -10.36 -0.76
N THR A 234 -3.35 -10.29 0.57
CA THR A 234 -3.53 -9.01 1.29
C THR A 234 -2.31 -8.10 1.30
N LEU A 235 -1.20 -8.49 0.69
CA LEU A 235 0.04 -7.69 0.63
C LEU A 235 0.38 -7.18 -0.75
N GLU A 236 -0.28 -7.66 -1.81
CA GLU A 236 -0.09 -7.13 -3.15
C GLU A 236 -0.32 -5.60 -3.20
N LEU A 237 0.51 -4.89 -3.95
CA LEU A 237 0.46 -3.42 -4.01
C LEU A 237 -0.91 -2.89 -4.43
N VAL A 238 -1.62 -3.60 -5.32
CA VAL A 238 -2.97 -3.23 -5.78
C VAL A 238 -3.99 -3.28 -4.63
N LEU A 239 -4.02 -4.38 -3.87
CA LEU A 239 -4.92 -4.49 -2.73
C LEU A 239 -4.51 -3.53 -1.60
N LEU A 240 -3.21 -3.36 -1.35
CA LEU A 240 -2.69 -2.37 -0.43
C LEU A 240 -3.17 -0.97 -0.78
N ALA A 241 -3.02 -0.55 -2.04
CA ALA A 241 -3.52 0.73 -2.52
C ALA A 241 -5.04 0.85 -2.32
N ALA A 242 -5.82 -0.18 -2.64
CA ALA A 242 -7.27 -0.17 -2.47
C ALA A 242 -7.70 -0.01 -1.00
N ILE A 243 -7.10 -0.75 -0.05
CA ILE A 243 -7.43 -0.61 1.38
C ILE A 243 -6.99 0.74 1.94
N GLN A 244 -6.02 1.41 1.32
CA GLN A 244 -5.64 2.77 1.70
C GLN A 244 -6.73 3.82 1.41
N HIS A 245 -7.73 3.52 0.55
CA HIS A 245 -8.89 4.39 0.34
C HIS A 245 -9.96 4.26 1.44
N LEU A 246 -9.88 3.24 2.30
CA LEU A 246 -10.80 3.07 3.41
C LEU A 246 -10.49 4.07 4.54
N PRO A 247 -11.53 4.61 5.23
CA PRO A 247 -11.34 5.27 6.52
C PRO A 247 -10.60 4.34 7.49
N ALA A 248 -9.68 4.89 8.28
CA ALA A 248 -8.74 4.11 9.09
C ALA A 248 -9.39 3.01 9.96
N ARG A 249 -10.57 3.27 10.56
CA ARG A 249 -11.30 2.26 11.35
C ARG A 249 -11.95 1.17 10.49
N GLN A 250 -12.42 1.51 9.28
CA GLN A 250 -12.94 0.51 8.33
C GLN A 250 -11.80 -0.38 7.81
N ARG A 251 -10.63 0.23 7.54
CA ARG A 251 -9.40 -0.48 7.19
C ARG A 251 -8.98 -1.46 8.29
N ALA A 252 -8.95 -1.00 9.54
CA ALA A 252 -8.61 -1.85 10.68
C ALA A 252 -9.59 -3.03 10.81
N ALA A 253 -10.90 -2.78 10.73
CA ALA A 253 -11.91 -3.83 10.77
C ALA A 253 -11.73 -4.86 9.63
N PHE A 254 -11.43 -4.38 8.41
CA PHE A 254 -11.14 -5.23 7.26
C PHE A 254 -9.89 -6.10 7.50
N ILE A 255 -8.76 -5.52 7.88
CA ILE A 255 -7.50 -6.26 8.09
C ILE A 255 -7.66 -7.32 9.19
N LEU A 256 -8.24 -6.97 10.33
CA LEU A 256 -8.42 -7.89 11.45
C LEU A 256 -9.32 -9.10 11.09
N ARG A 257 -10.33 -8.89 10.23
CA ARG A 257 -11.28 -9.92 9.81
C ARG A 257 -10.79 -10.76 8.63
N ASP A 258 -10.20 -10.10 7.65
CA ASP A 258 -9.88 -10.73 6.36
C ASP A 258 -8.45 -11.27 6.35
N ALA A 259 -7.49 -10.55 6.93
CA ALA A 259 -6.09 -10.96 6.98
C ALA A 259 -5.74 -11.81 8.20
N LEU A 260 -6.32 -11.52 9.37
CA LEU A 260 -6.01 -12.25 10.62
C LEU A 260 -7.06 -13.28 11.04
N GLY A 261 -8.23 -13.27 10.39
CA GLY A 261 -9.30 -14.22 10.65
C GLY A 261 -9.98 -14.07 12.02
N LEU A 262 -9.76 -12.96 12.75
CA LEU A 262 -10.43 -12.70 14.03
C LEU A 262 -11.95 -12.73 13.85
N THR A 263 -12.70 -13.15 14.86
CA THR A 263 -14.16 -13.07 14.87
C THR A 263 -14.65 -11.62 14.93
N ALA A 264 -15.94 -11.38 14.64
CA ALA A 264 -16.53 -10.06 14.79
C ALA A 264 -16.50 -9.57 16.24
N ALA A 265 -16.59 -10.48 17.21
CA ALA A 265 -16.49 -10.18 18.64
C ALA A 265 -15.06 -9.76 19.04
N GLU A 266 -14.05 -10.54 18.66
CA GLU A 266 -12.64 -10.19 18.91
C GLU A 266 -12.24 -8.88 18.22
N THR A 267 -12.74 -8.65 16.99
CA THR A 267 -12.51 -7.39 16.27
C THR A 267 -13.17 -6.22 16.98
N ALA A 268 -14.39 -6.40 17.50
CA ALA A 268 -15.12 -5.38 18.23
C ALA A 268 -14.40 -5.02 19.54
N GLU A 269 -13.90 -6.01 20.27
CA GLU A 269 -13.06 -5.81 21.44
C GLU A 269 -11.75 -5.07 21.10
N ALA A 270 -11.04 -5.54 20.07
CA ALA A 270 -9.77 -4.93 19.66
C ALA A 270 -9.92 -3.47 19.19
N LEU A 271 -11.05 -3.13 18.57
CA LEU A 271 -11.34 -1.78 18.09
C LEU A 271 -12.14 -0.94 19.08
N GLU A 272 -12.49 -1.43 20.27
CA GLU A 272 -13.39 -0.74 21.21
C GLU A 272 -14.68 -0.27 20.52
N MET A 273 -15.32 -1.18 19.78
CA MET A 273 -16.54 -0.96 19.00
C MET A 273 -17.59 -2.01 19.36
N SER A 274 -18.84 -1.80 18.94
CA SER A 274 -19.84 -2.87 18.99
C SER A 274 -19.66 -3.84 17.81
N VAL A 275 -20.08 -5.10 17.98
CA VAL A 275 -20.11 -6.10 16.88
C VAL A 275 -20.93 -5.57 15.68
N ALA A 276 -22.05 -4.90 15.96
CA ALA A 276 -22.86 -4.25 14.92
C ALA A 276 -22.05 -3.19 14.16
N SER A 277 -21.28 -2.35 14.85
CA SER A 277 -20.42 -1.33 14.24
C SER A 277 -19.31 -1.94 13.38
N VAL A 278 -18.73 -3.08 13.79
CA VAL A 278 -17.75 -3.83 12.98
C VAL A 278 -18.40 -4.34 11.70
N ASN A 279 -19.55 -5.00 11.80
CA ASN A 279 -20.27 -5.52 10.62
C ASN A 279 -20.65 -4.39 9.65
N SER A 280 -21.14 -3.26 10.16
CA SER A 280 -21.43 -2.09 9.32
C SER A 280 -20.17 -1.47 8.71
N ALA A 281 -19.02 -1.49 9.40
CA ALA A 281 -17.76 -1.02 8.85
C ALA A 281 -17.30 -1.88 7.67
N LEU A 282 -17.39 -3.21 7.79
CA LEU A 282 -17.08 -4.15 6.72
C LEU A 282 -18.04 -4.00 5.53
N GLN A 283 -19.34 -3.83 5.81
CA GLN A 283 -20.34 -3.60 4.76
C GLN A 283 -20.02 -2.36 3.93
N ARG A 284 -19.56 -1.28 4.59
CA ARG A 284 -19.14 -0.04 3.91
C ARG A 284 -17.78 -0.13 3.23
N ALA A 285 -16.87 -0.97 3.74
CA ALA A 285 -15.57 -1.16 3.12
C ALA A 285 -15.68 -1.81 1.73
N ARG A 286 -16.61 -2.76 1.57
CA ARG A 286 -16.78 -3.53 0.33
C ARG A 286 -17.02 -2.65 -0.92
N PRO A 287 -17.97 -1.69 -0.95
CA PRO A 287 -18.13 -0.78 -2.09
C PRO A 287 -16.86 0.01 -2.43
N THR A 288 -16.14 0.52 -1.42
CA THR A 288 -14.89 1.26 -1.64
C THR A 288 -13.82 0.37 -2.27
N LEU A 289 -13.62 -0.85 -1.75
CA LEU A 289 -12.65 -1.79 -2.33
C LEU A 289 -13.02 -2.15 -3.77
N ARG A 290 -14.31 -2.40 -4.06
CA ARG A 290 -14.79 -2.67 -5.43
C ARG A 290 -14.53 -1.52 -6.41
N ALA A 291 -14.54 -0.28 -5.94
CA ALA A 291 -14.28 0.89 -6.77
C ALA A 291 -12.79 1.09 -7.10
N HIS A 292 -11.89 0.51 -6.29
CA HIS A 292 -10.44 0.72 -6.39
C HIS A 292 -9.65 -0.53 -6.79
N LEU A 293 -10.25 -1.72 -6.72
CA LEU A 293 -9.67 -2.96 -7.21
C LEU A 293 -10.02 -3.17 -8.70
N PRO A 294 -9.13 -3.82 -9.48
CA PRO A 294 -9.46 -4.27 -10.82
C PRO A 294 -10.70 -5.17 -10.84
N ARG A 295 -11.42 -5.15 -11.98
CA ARG A 295 -12.72 -5.82 -12.13
C ARG A 295 -12.60 -7.34 -12.03
N GLU A 296 -11.57 -7.92 -12.63
CA GLU A 296 -11.35 -9.36 -12.56
C GLU A 296 -10.44 -9.68 -11.38
N ARG A 297 -10.82 -10.70 -10.61
CA ARG A 297 -10.06 -11.10 -9.43
C ARG A 297 -8.69 -11.70 -9.81
N ALA A 298 -8.58 -12.27 -11.01
CA ALA A 298 -7.31 -12.78 -11.52
C ALA A 298 -6.25 -11.67 -11.65
N ASP A 299 -6.67 -10.44 -11.91
CA ASP A 299 -5.78 -9.30 -12.20
C ASP A 299 -5.06 -8.72 -10.98
N TRP A 300 -5.48 -9.09 -9.76
CA TRP A 300 -4.91 -8.62 -8.49
C TRP A 300 -4.78 -9.73 -7.45
N ARG A 301 -4.68 -10.99 -7.89
CA ARG A 301 -4.32 -12.10 -7.03
C ARG A 301 -2.83 -12.40 -7.18
N PRO A 302 -2.08 -12.61 -6.08
CA PRO A 302 -0.72 -13.09 -6.19
C PRO A 302 -0.75 -14.54 -6.62
N VAL A 303 -0.48 -14.74 -7.90
CA VAL A 303 -0.02 -16.01 -8.42
C VAL A 303 1.50 -16.02 -8.25
N ALA A 304 2.05 -17.14 -7.79
CA ALA A 304 3.50 -17.28 -7.76
C ALA A 304 4.05 -17.00 -9.19
N PRO A 305 5.09 -16.16 -9.34
CA PRO A 305 5.57 -15.80 -10.65
C PRO A 305 5.90 -17.04 -11.49
N THR A 306 5.41 -17.07 -12.73
CA THR A 306 5.64 -18.20 -13.63
C THR A 306 7.07 -18.17 -14.15
N GLY A 307 7.59 -19.32 -14.61
CA GLY A 307 8.89 -19.35 -15.29
C GLY A 307 8.94 -18.44 -16.53
N ALA A 308 7.80 -18.23 -17.19
CA ALA A 308 7.69 -17.30 -18.31
C ALA A 308 7.82 -15.83 -17.87
N GLN A 309 7.19 -15.44 -16.76
CA GLN A 309 7.35 -14.10 -16.16
C GLN A 309 8.79 -13.86 -15.69
N GLN A 310 9.45 -14.87 -15.14
CA GLN A 310 10.87 -14.79 -14.79
C GLN A 310 11.74 -14.55 -16.04
N ALA A 311 11.46 -15.22 -17.15
CA ALA A 311 12.17 -14.98 -18.41
C ALA A 311 11.90 -13.58 -18.98
N VAL A 312 10.69 -13.03 -18.81
CA VAL A 312 10.39 -11.63 -19.18
C VAL A 312 11.18 -10.66 -18.31
N LEU A 313 11.27 -10.89 -17.00
CA LEU A 313 12.09 -10.09 -16.07
C LEU A 313 13.56 -10.06 -16.50
N GLU A 314 14.14 -11.22 -16.81
CA GLU A 314 15.53 -11.33 -17.27
C GLU A 314 15.78 -10.56 -18.56
N ARG A 315 14.86 -10.68 -19.53
CA ARG A 315 14.93 -9.90 -20.78
C ARG A 315 14.78 -8.41 -20.54
N TYR A 316 13.92 -8.01 -19.61
CA TYR A 316 13.71 -6.61 -19.24
C TYR A 316 14.97 -6.01 -18.62
N MET A 317 15.57 -6.69 -17.63
CA MET A 317 16.86 -6.30 -17.05
C MET A 317 17.94 -6.17 -18.12
N ALA A 318 18.05 -7.17 -19.00
CA ALA A 318 19.04 -7.15 -20.06
C ALA A 318 18.82 -6.02 -21.09
N ALA A 319 17.57 -5.63 -21.36
CA ALA A 319 17.25 -4.48 -22.20
C ALA A 319 17.66 -3.16 -21.54
N VAL A 320 17.39 -2.99 -20.24
CA VAL A 320 17.82 -1.81 -19.46
C VAL A 320 19.34 -1.69 -19.43
N GLU A 321 20.06 -2.79 -19.14
CA GLU A 321 21.54 -2.78 -19.09
C GLU A 321 22.19 -2.45 -20.45
N ARG A 322 21.56 -2.88 -21.56
CA ARG A 322 22.01 -2.58 -22.92
C ARG A 322 21.55 -1.22 -23.45
N LEU A 323 20.72 -0.49 -22.69
CA LEU A 323 20.05 0.74 -23.15
C LEU A 323 19.20 0.52 -24.42
N ASP A 324 18.63 -0.68 -24.55
CA ASP A 324 17.87 -1.14 -25.72
C ASP A 324 16.38 -0.84 -25.54
N LEU A 325 15.97 0.35 -25.98
CA LEU A 325 14.59 0.84 -25.84
C LEU A 325 13.58 0.01 -26.65
N ASP A 326 13.98 -0.52 -27.80
CA ASP A 326 13.10 -1.33 -28.66
C ASP A 326 12.83 -2.70 -28.02
N ALA A 327 13.88 -3.35 -27.48
CA ALA A 327 13.71 -4.58 -26.73
C ALA A 327 12.89 -4.37 -25.45
N MET A 328 13.07 -3.24 -24.76
CA MET A 328 12.24 -2.88 -23.61
C MET A 328 10.77 -2.72 -24.03
N ALA A 329 10.50 -1.93 -25.06
CA ALA A 329 9.16 -1.65 -25.56
C ALA A 329 8.41 -2.94 -25.96
N ALA A 330 9.11 -3.93 -26.53
CA ALA A 330 8.54 -5.22 -26.91
C ALA A 330 8.02 -6.06 -25.73
N LEU A 331 8.54 -5.82 -24.52
CA LEU A 331 8.14 -6.53 -23.28
C LEU A 331 6.97 -5.85 -22.56
N LEU A 332 6.63 -4.62 -22.91
CA LEU A 332 5.56 -3.84 -22.28
C LEU A 332 4.22 -4.08 -22.97
N ALA A 333 3.12 -4.06 -22.22
CA ALA A 333 1.79 -3.96 -22.78
C ALA A 333 1.59 -2.62 -23.50
N GLU A 334 0.63 -2.54 -24.42
CA GLU A 334 0.35 -1.30 -25.16
C GLU A 334 -0.15 -0.20 -24.21
N ASP A 335 -0.93 -0.58 -23.21
CA ASP A 335 -1.56 0.24 -22.18
C ASP A 335 -0.82 0.22 -20.84
N VAL A 336 0.49 -0.12 -20.85
CA VAL A 336 1.32 -0.20 -19.63
C VAL A 336 1.22 1.08 -18.79
N VAL A 337 1.14 0.91 -17.46
CA VAL A 337 1.09 2.02 -16.52
C VAL A 337 2.38 2.10 -15.71
N LEU A 338 3.01 3.26 -15.70
CA LEU A 338 4.14 3.58 -14.80
C LEU A 338 3.67 4.56 -13.73
N THR A 339 4.00 4.29 -12.46
CA THR A 339 3.81 5.23 -11.34
C THR A 339 5.05 5.31 -10.47
N MET A 340 5.32 6.47 -9.85
CA MET A 340 6.58 6.71 -9.12
C MET A 340 6.42 7.23 -7.66
N PRO A 341 5.65 6.56 -6.78
CA PRO A 341 5.49 7.00 -5.39
C PRO A 341 6.85 7.18 -4.65
N PRO A 342 7.02 8.22 -3.80
CA PRO A 342 6.04 9.22 -3.40
C PRO A 342 5.82 10.38 -4.36
N ASN A 343 6.56 10.41 -5.46
CA ASN A 343 6.39 11.43 -6.50
C ASN A 343 5.07 11.15 -7.24
N PRO A 344 4.13 12.12 -7.29
CA PRO A 344 2.80 11.90 -7.85
C PRO A 344 2.82 11.93 -9.40
N PHE A 345 3.78 11.25 -10.04
CA PHE A 345 3.92 11.19 -11.50
C PHE A 345 3.41 9.85 -12.05
N TRP A 346 2.78 9.91 -13.22
CA TRP A 346 2.29 8.74 -13.94
C TRP A 346 2.54 8.85 -15.44
N PHE A 347 2.60 7.70 -16.08
CA PHE A 347 2.60 7.57 -17.55
C PHE A 347 1.71 6.39 -17.91
N THR A 348 0.89 6.57 -18.94
CA THR A 348 0.02 5.51 -19.46
C THR A 348 0.31 5.28 -20.92
N GLY A 349 0.56 4.03 -21.28
CA GLY A 349 0.86 3.60 -22.64
C GLY A 349 2.35 3.46 -22.91
N ARG A 350 2.67 2.50 -23.78
CA ARG A 350 4.05 2.12 -24.11
C ARG A 350 4.89 3.29 -24.60
N ASP A 351 4.36 4.09 -25.52
CA ASP A 351 5.10 5.19 -26.14
C ASP A 351 5.44 6.28 -25.11
N ALA A 352 4.48 6.66 -24.26
CA ALA A 352 4.69 7.65 -23.21
C ALA A 352 5.76 7.20 -22.20
N LEU A 353 5.73 5.91 -21.81
CA LEU A 353 6.74 5.33 -20.93
C LEU A 353 8.12 5.31 -21.59
N VAL A 354 8.22 4.81 -22.84
CA VAL A 354 9.49 4.72 -23.58
C VAL A 354 10.09 6.11 -23.79
N ASP A 355 9.28 7.11 -24.16
CA ASP A 355 9.74 8.49 -24.33
C ASP A 355 10.25 9.10 -23.02
N PHE A 356 9.58 8.81 -21.90
CA PHE A 356 10.05 9.22 -20.57
C PHE A 356 11.43 8.64 -20.24
N VAL A 357 11.61 7.32 -20.40
CA VAL A 357 12.88 6.69 -20.03
C VAL A 357 14.00 7.00 -21.03
N ARG A 358 13.68 7.22 -22.32
CA ARG A 358 14.63 7.60 -23.38
C ARG A 358 15.49 8.80 -22.97
N VAL A 359 14.90 9.79 -22.32
CA VAL A 359 15.61 11.00 -21.84
C VAL A 359 16.80 10.64 -20.94
N SER A 360 16.67 9.59 -20.13
CA SER A 360 17.70 9.16 -19.18
C SER A 360 18.63 8.05 -19.71
N LEU A 361 18.18 7.29 -20.72
CA LEU A 361 18.86 6.11 -21.24
C LEU A 361 19.65 6.37 -22.53
N ASP A 362 19.29 7.38 -23.32
CA ASP A 362 19.99 7.70 -24.56
C ASP A 362 21.33 8.41 -24.27
N PRO A 363 22.50 7.84 -24.65
CA PRO A 363 23.79 8.48 -24.48
C PRO A 363 23.96 9.83 -25.19
N ALA A 364 23.15 10.11 -26.22
CA ALA A 364 23.12 11.39 -26.91
C ALA A 364 22.26 12.44 -26.17
N SER A 365 21.45 12.03 -25.19
CA SER A 365 20.63 12.93 -24.40
C SER A 365 21.49 13.79 -23.47
N PRO A 366 21.22 15.10 -23.36
CA PRO A 366 21.87 15.95 -22.34
C PRO A 366 21.50 15.55 -20.91
N ALA A 367 20.45 14.75 -20.74
CA ALA A 367 20.00 14.19 -19.46
C ALA A 367 20.39 12.71 -19.28
N PHE A 368 21.33 12.20 -20.10
CA PHE A 368 21.83 10.84 -19.98
C PHE A 368 22.32 10.55 -18.56
N LEU A 369 21.69 9.58 -17.91
CA LEU A 369 21.93 9.31 -16.49
C LEU A 369 23.17 8.43 -16.27
N GLY A 370 23.50 7.57 -17.24
CA GLY A 370 24.65 6.68 -17.20
C GLY A 370 24.34 5.25 -17.62
N HIS A 371 25.26 4.35 -17.32
CA HIS A 371 25.09 2.92 -17.58
C HIS A 371 24.39 2.24 -16.43
N TRP A 372 23.51 1.30 -16.76
CA TRP A 372 22.65 0.64 -15.79
C TRP A 372 23.14 -0.76 -15.47
N ARG A 373 22.82 -1.22 -14.26
CA ARG A 373 22.97 -2.60 -13.81
C ARG A 373 21.76 -2.96 -12.98
N SER A 374 21.24 -4.16 -13.15
CA SER A 374 20.01 -4.61 -12.51
C SER A 374 20.28 -5.84 -11.64
N LEU A 375 19.64 -5.91 -10.47
CA LEU A 375 19.62 -7.10 -9.63
C LEU A 375 18.16 -7.50 -9.37
N PRO A 376 17.79 -8.78 -9.56
CA PRO A 376 16.43 -9.24 -9.29
C PRO A 376 16.15 -9.27 -7.78
N THR A 377 14.92 -8.97 -7.40
CA THR A 377 14.40 -9.10 -6.03
C THR A 377 12.89 -9.35 -6.06
N ARG A 378 12.23 -9.28 -4.91
CA ARG A 378 10.78 -9.45 -4.80
C ARG A 378 10.18 -8.45 -3.81
N ALA A 379 9.01 -7.93 -4.14
CA ALA A 379 8.28 -7.00 -3.31
C ALA A 379 6.79 -7.33 -3.32
N ASN A 380 6.16 -7.38 -2.15
CA ASN A 380 4.71 -7.57 -2.02
C ASN A 380 4.17 -8.81 -2.75
N GLY A 381 4.97 -9.88 -2.87
CA GLY A 381 4.67 -11.10 -3.60
C GLY A 381 4.99 -11.04 -5.10
N GLN A 382 5.39 -9.89 -5.63
CA GLN A 382 5.60 -9.60 -7.05
C GLN A 382 7.10 -9.63 -7.41
N LEU A 383 7.40 -9.83 -8.71
CA LEU A 383 8.76 -9.69 -9.21
C LEU A 383 9.18 -8.21 -9.19
N ALA A 384 10.41 -7.96 -8.75
CA ALA A 384 10.95 -6.62 -8.65
C ALA A 384 12.42 -6.58 -9.11
N VAL A 385 12.91 -5.38 -9.44
CA VAL A 385 14.28 -5.13 -9.89
C VAL A 385 14.87 -3.96 -9.13
N GLY A 386 16.01 -4.18 -8.49
CA GLY A 386 16.86 -3.11 -8.00
C GLY A 386 17.77 -2.61 -9.12
N ASN A 387 17.56 -1.38 -9.56
CA ASN A 387 18.31 -0.75 -10.63
C ASN A 387 19.38 0.20 -10.08
N TYR A 388 20.58 0.11 -10.66
CA TYR A 388 21.77 0.86 -10.28
C TYR A 388 22.30 1.63 -11.47
N VAL A 389 22.81 2.83 -11.23
CA VAL A 389 23.42 3.67 -12.28
C VAL A 389 24.87 3.98 -11.96
N ARG A 390 25.73 3.77 -12.95
CA ARG A 390 27.07 4.33 -13.02
C ARG A 390 27.03 5.58 -13.90
N ARG A 391 27.11 6.75 -13.27
CA ARG A 391 27.07 8.05 -13.94
C ARG A 391 28.31 8.28 -14.81
N PRO A 392 28.21 9.06 -15.90
CA PRO A 392 29.37 9.46 -16.70
C PRO A 392 30.51 10.02 -15.81
N GLY A 393 31.73 9.56 -16.04
CA GLY A 393 32.91 9.98 -15.26
C GLY A 393 33.05 9.34 -13.88
N THR A 394 32.17 8.41 -13.50
CA THR A 394 32.28 7.66 -12.24
C THR A 394 32.55 6.16 -12.50
N SER A 395 33.16 5.48 -11.53
CA SER A 395 33.43 4.03 -11.61
C SER A 395 32.42 3.16 -10.86
N VAL A 396 31.60 3.75 -9.98
CA VAL A 396 30.74 3.02 -9.03
C VAL A 396 29.28 3.04 -9.49
N TYR A 397 28.61 1.90 -9.42
CA TYR A 397 27.17 1.80 -9.61
C TYR A 397 26.47 2.15 -8.29
N ARG A 398 25.48 3.06 -8.34
CA ARG A 398 24.73 3.50 -7.16
C ARG A 398 23.25 3.14 -7.31
N ALA A 399 22.63 2.71 -6.22
CA ALA A 399 21.20 2.41 -6.20
C ALA A 399 20.40 3.63 -6.69
N GLN A 400 19.49 3.39 -7.64
CA GLN A 400 18.76 4.44 -8.35
C GLN A 400 17.25 4.29 -8.19
N VAL A 401 16.70 3.10 -8.43
CA VAL A 401 15.24 2.87 -8.39
C VAL A 401 14.93 1.40 -8.14
N LEU A 402 13.89 1.12 -7.36
CA LEU A 402 13.33 -0.22 -7.19
C LEU A 402 12.04 -0.29 -7.99
N ASP A 403 12.00 -1.13 -9.02
CA ASP A 403 10.83 -1.31 -9.87
C ASP A 403 10.09 -2.58 -9.49
N VAL A 404 8.80 -2.48 -9.18
CA VAL A 404 7.92 -3.64 -8.93
C VAL A 404 7.01 -3.82 -10.14
N LEU A 405 7.02 -5.03 -10.71
CA LEU A 405 6.40 -5.32 -12.01
C LEU A 405 5.12 -6.14 -11.84
N ARG A 406 4.09 -5.77 -12.61
CA ARG A 406 2.90 -6.61 -12.82
C ARG A 406 2.87 -7.09 -14.26
N PHE A 407 2.48 -8.34 -14.43
CA PHE A 407 2.41 -9.01 -15.72
C PHE A 407 0.96 -9.30 -16.08
N ASP A 408 0.68 -9.32 -17.37
CA ASP A 408 -0.60 -9.77 -17.90
C ASP A 408 -0.79 -11.27 -17.57
N THR A 409 -1.94 -11.61 -16.97
CA THR A 409 -2.31 -12.99 -16.62
C THR A 409 -3.23 -13.64 -17.64
N ALA A 410 -3.77 -12.88 -18.60
CA ALA A 410 -4.81 -13.32 -19.54
C ALA A 410 -4.34 -13.26 -21.00
N GLY A 411 -3.41 -12.38 -21.35
CA GLY A 411 -2.90 -12.22 -22.71
C GLY A 411 -1.69 -13.09 -23.07
N PRO A 412 -1.41 -13.28 -24.37
CA PRO A 412 -0.26 -14.04 -24.82
C PRO A 412 1.07 -13.33 -24.51
N GLY A 413 1.97 -14.02 -23.83
CA GLY A 413 3.39 -13.64 -23.70
C GLY A 413 3.81 -12.95 -22.41
N ASP A 414 2.98 -12.95 -21.36
CA ASP A 414 3.30 -12.41 -20.01
C ASP A 414 3.92 -11.00 -20.09
N ARG A 415 3.27 -10.07 -20.81
CA ARG A 415 3.79 -8.70 -20.97
C ARG A 415 3.72 -7.93 -19.65
N ILE A 416 4.62 -6.97 -19.46
CA ILE A 416 4.58 -6.06 -18.31
C ILE A 416 3.46 -5.04 -18.54
N VAL A 417 2.43 -5.12 -17.71
CA VAL A 417 1.24 -4.23 -17.74
C VAL A 417 1.38 -3.07 -16.76
N GLU A 418 2.31 -3.17 -15.81
CA GLU A 418 2.51 -2.14 -14.81
C GLU A 418 3.92 -2.14 -14.24
N ILE A 419 4.44 -0.93 -14.00
CA ILE A 419 5.69 -0.69 -13.28
C ILE A 419 5.38 0.32 -12.16
N THR A 420 5.68 -0.05 -10.91
CA THR A 420 5.68 0.89 -9.79
C THR A 420 7.10 1.09 -9.31
N SER A 421 7.61 2.30 -9.51
CA SER A 421 9.00 2.69 -9.21
C SER A 421 9.08 3.38 -7.86
N PHE A 422 9.98 2.90 -7.01
CA PHE A 422 10.20 3.43 -5.66
C PHE A 422 11.62 3.96 -5.49
N GLU A 423 11.77 4.90 -4.56
CA GLU A 423 13.07 5.46 -4.20
C GLU A 423 14.01 4.40 -3.59
N PRO A 424 15.34 4.53 -3.79
CA PRO A 424 16.29 3.47 -3.46
C PRO A 424 16.64 3.38 -1.98
N HIS A 425 16.09 4.23 -1.09
CA HIS A 425 16.44 4.22 0.33
C HIS A 425 16.07 2.91 1.03
N LEU A 426 15.10 2.17 0.48
CA LEU A 426 14.68 0.86 0.99
C LEU A 426 15.54 -0.31 0.49
N PHE A 427 16.50 -0.12 -0.42
CA PHE A 427 17.34 -1.22 -0.93
C PHE A 427 17.92 -2.13 0.18
N PRO A 428 18.47 -1.60 1.29
CA PRO A 428 18.98 -2.44 2.37
C PRO A 428 17.94 -3.41 2.97
N ALA A 429 16.66 -3.00 3.07
CA ALA A 429 15.57 -3.86 3.54
C ALA A 429 15.26 -5.00 2.55
N PHE A 430 15.59 -4.83 1.28
CA PHE A 430 15.48 -5.87 0.24
C PHE A 430 16.74 -6.72 0.10
N GLY A 431 17.70 -6.61 1.04
CA GLY A 431 19.01 -7.28 0.94
C GLY A 431 19.90 -6.74 -0.19
N LEU A 432 19.53 -5.59 -0.77
CA LEU A 432 20.25 -4.96 -1.87
C LEU A 432 21.25 -3.92 -1.33
N PRO A 433 22.51 -3.90 -1.80
CA PRO A 433 23.46 -2.88 -1.38
C PRO A 433 23.11 -1.51 -1.97
N LEU A 434 23.58 -0.42 -1.36
CA LEU A 434 23.42 0.92 -1.95
C LEU A 434 24.40 1.21 -3.11
N ARG A 435 25.42 0.34 -3.29
CA ARG A 435 26.49 0.48 -4.29
C ARG A 435 26.98 -0.90 -4.76
N LEU A 436 27.36 -1.02 -6.03
CA LEU A 436 28.02 -2.20 -6.61
C LEU A 436 29.44 -1.89 -7.09
#